data_AF-A0A356Z7S0-F1
#
_entry.id   AF-A0A356Z7S0-F1
#
_cell.length_a   1.000
_cell.length_b   1.000
_cell.length_c   1.000
_cell.angle_alpha   90.00
_cell.angle_beta   90.00
_cell.angle_gamma   90.00
#
_symmetry.space_group_name_H-M   'P 1'
#
loop_
_entity.id
_entity.type
_entity.pdbx_description
1 polymer ?
#
loop_
_entity_poly.entity_id
_entity_poly.type
_entity_poly.pdbx_seq_one_letter_code
_entity_poly.pdbx_strand_id
1 'polypeptide(L)'
;MQLGMLKLSKDEKKMLASALEARLSGRISLFEEDEKIFQAAEEAMQHYNFKTIQAREDTENSQQEQNFDRIDLNSVNSMQNRQLGPELVGHTFWERLGFKDILRSSGLSPYQISLAEAVVVGRLVKPGSDLKTWEWLRSNSALVELTDEALDNVGKNAVYEIADTLLEHKEYIESQLREKEALLFPEKTTLFLYDLTNTYLEGVSRKNELAMRGKSKEKRSDCPLITLALLVDSRGFPIFSQIYRGNQSEPETLGKVLERLESDSQGTLAQFMPAIVMDKGIATKDNIALLKSKEYPYVVVERRSAEKEFLEEFEAYQDTFKVIRETTSAGAVVRVYIKKMACEEGSKVLVVSEGRQAKEKAMDALQEERFLKDINKLETSIKKRNLLKTDAISRRVGRILERYPSIARYYDIQLAFDEKGKEVAGLNLSKKESREQRSTLTGCYVIETSYRDLEADEIWDLYNTLTQVEYAFRCLKTDLGMRPVHHHQADRTQGHLFISVLAYHLLICIENQLKDRDDSRKWESIKNALSSHCRTTIIMNNDQNQIHHIRVSGQKEAVHDDIYRKLNVKDPTKRIHRVLNK
;
A
#
# COMPACT_ATOMS: atom_id res chain seq x y z
N MET A 1 8.58 -32.91 17.94
CA MET A 1 7.18 -33.33 17.81
C MET A 1 6.31 -32.12 18.09
N GLN A 2 5.46 -31.67 17.15
CA GLN A 2 4.57 -30.53 17.37
C GLN A 2 3.24 -31.10 17.89
N LEU A 3 2.99 -30.97 19.19
CA LEU A 3 1.95 -31.71 19.91
C LEU A 3 0.56 -31.02 19.90
N GLY A 4 0.37 -29.97 19.10
CA GLY A 4 -0.83 -29.13 19.18
C GLY A 4 -0.93 -28.36 20.50
N MET A 5 -2.08 -27.69 20.75
CA MET A 5 -2.36 -27.03 22.03
C MET A 5 -2.92 -28.04 23.04
N LEU A 6 -2.04 -28.71 23.77
CA LEU A 6 -2.45 -29.57 24.89
C LEU A 6 -2.71 -28.72 26.13
N LYS A 7 -3.95 -28.73 26.64
CA LYS A 7 -4.35 -28.11 27.92
C LYS A 7 -3.85 -28.97 29.10
N LEU A 8 -2.53 -29.00 29.29
CA LEU A 8 -1.87 -29.71 30.38
C LEU A 8 -1.08 -28.72 31.26
N SER A 9 -1.14 -28.95 32.57
CA SER A 9 -0.32 -28.28 33.58
C SER A 9 1.17 -28.62 33.41
N LYS A 10 2.03 -27.92 34.15
CA LYS A 10 3.49 -28.07 34.01
C LYS A 10 3.98 -29.46 34.44
N ASP A 11 3.33 -30.08 35.42
CA ASP A 11 3.69 -31.42 35.90
C ASP A 11 3.13 -32.51 34.99
N GLU A 12 1.90 -32.37 34.49
CA GLU A 12 1.32 -33.26 33.46
C GLU A 12 2.16 -33.25 32.16
N LYS A 13 2.77 -32.12 31.79
CA LYS A 13 3.69 -32.05 30.64
C LYS A 13 4.98 -32.84 30.85
N LYS A 14 5.50 -32.92 32.08
CA LYS A 14 6.67 -33.75 32.40
C LYS A 14 6.32 -35.24 32.37
N MET A 15 5.14 -35.59 32.88
CA MET A 15 4.61 -36.96 32.81
C MET A 15 4.40 -37.41 31.37
N LEU A 16 3.79 -36.55 30.54
CA LEU A 16 3.63 -36.80 29.10
C LEU A 16 4.98 -36.96 28.39
N ALA A 17 5.96 -36.12 28.68
CA ALA A 17 7.30 -36.25 28.10
C ALA A 17 7.95 -37.59 28.45
N SER A 18 7.84 -38.02 29.72
CA SER A 18 8.34 -39.32 30.17
C SER A 18 7.59 -40.50 29.53
N ALA A 19 6.27 -40.39 29.36
CA ALA A 19 5.47 -41.40 28.67
C ALA A 19 5.82 -41.52 27.17
N LEU A 20 6.04 -40.40 26.48
CA LEU A 20 6.45 -40.38 25.07
C LEU A 20 7.87 -40.93 24.89
N GLU A 21 8.80 -40.58 25.77
CA GLU A 21 10.17 -41.11 25.72
C GLU A 21 10.21 -42.63 25.97
N ALA A 22 9.40 -43.13 26.90
CA ALA A 22 9.24 -44.56 27.13
C ALA A 22 8.69 -45.27 25.88
N ARG A 23 7.61 -44.75 25.28
CA ARG A 23 7.02 -45.32 24.05
C ARG A 23 7.99 -45.32 22.86
N LEU A 24 8.72 -44.23 22.66
CA LEU A 24 9.73 -44.13 21.58
C LEU A 24 10.94 -45.05 21.81
N SER A 25 11.24 -45.40 23.06
CA SER A 25 12.33 -46.32 23.43
C SER A 25 11.87 -47.77 23.64
N GLY A 26 10.60 -48.08 23.41
CA GLY A 26 10.02 -49.43 23.59
C GLY A 26 9.91 -49.88 25.05
N ARG A 27 9.85 -48.93 25.99
CA ARG A 27 9.71 -49.17 27.43
C ARG A 27 8.30 -48.81 27.91
N ILE A 28 7.86 -49.46 28.98
CA ILE A 28 6.60 -49.16 29.66
C ILE A 28 6.82 -47.99 30.62
N SER A 29 5.94 -46.99 30.59
CA SER A 29 6.00 -45.86 31.52
C SER A 29 5.09 -46.07 32.72
N LEU A 30 5.53 -45.61 33.89
CA LEU A 30 4.72 -45.60 35.12
C LEU A 30 3.51 -44.65 35.03
N PHE A 31 3.46 -43.79 34.02
CA PHE A 31 2.41 -42.79 33.83
C PHE A 31 1.35 -43.22 32.79
N GLU A 32 1.38 -44.47 32.32
CA GLU A 32 0.35 -45.00 31.39
C GLU A 32 -0.98 -45.34 32.09
N GLU A 33 -1.01 -45.39 33.42
CA GLU A 33 -2.23 -45.60 34.20
C GLU A 33 -3.11 -44.33 34.31
N ASP A 34 -2.55 -43.16 34.01
CA ASP A 34 -3.31 -41.91 33.95
C ASP A 34 -3.97 -41.78 32.57
N GLU A 35 -5.29 -41.93 32.53
CA GLU A 35 -6.11 -41.93 31.32
C GLU A 35 -5.89 -40.66 30.46
N LYS A 36 -5.65 -39.51 31.11
CA LYS A 36 -5.46 -38.22 30.45
C LYS A 36 -4.09 -38.12 29.78
N ILE A 37 -3.04 -38.63 30.44
CA ILE A 37 -1.68 -38.70 29.89
C ILE A 37 -1.58 -39.78 28.82
N PHE A 38 -2.26 -40.91 29.03
CA PHE A 38 -2.34 -42.00 28.06
C PHE A 38 -2.94 -41.54 26.73
N GLN A 39 -4.09 -40.86 26.78
CA GLN A 39 -4.79 -40.37 25.59
C GLN A 39 -3.95 -39.29 24.86
N ALA A 40 -3.36 -38.36 25.60
CA ALA A 40 -2.47 -37.35 25.02
C ALA A 40 -1.19 -37.97 24.39
N ALA A 41 -0.64 -39.03 25.00
CA ALA A 41 0.50 -39.75 24.46
C ALA A 41 0.12 -40.59 23.22
N GLU A 42 -1.11 -41.11 23.18
CA GLU A 42 -1.62 -41.89 22.05
C GLU A 42 -1.91 -41.00 20.84
N GLU A 43 -2.58 -39.86 21.03
CA GLU A 43 -2.78 -38.84 19.99
C GLU A 43 -1.44 -38.35 19.43
N ALA A 44 -0.47 -38.07 20.31
CA ALA A 44 0.87 -37.66 19.92
C ALA A 44 1.63 -38.72 19.12
N MET A 45 1.53 -39.99 19.53
CA MET A 45 2.14 -41.12 18.82
C MET A 45 1.42 -41.44 17.50
N GLN A 46 0.11 -41.27 17.40
CA GLN A 46 -0.63 -41.36 16.14
C GLN A 46 -0.21 -40.26 15.17
N HIS A 47 -0.04 -39.02 15.65
CA HIS A 47 0.42 -37.91 14.83
C HIS A 47 1.89 -38.07 14.39
N TYR A 48 2.73 -38.63 15.26
CA TYR A 48 4.11 -39.02 14.95
C TYR A 48 4.15 -40.15 13.92
N ASN A 49 3.39 -41.22 14.13
CA ASN A 49 3.31 -42.34 13.20
C ASN A 49 2.73 -41.91 11.85
N PHE A 50 1.69 -41.07 11.80
CA PHE A 50 1.16 -40.52 10.56
C PHE A 50 2.21 -39.71 9.79
N LYS A 51 2.94 -38.79 10.45
CA LYS A 51 4.04 -38.06 9.80
C LYS A 51 5.21 -38.95 9.40
N THR A 52 5.49 -40.01 10.18
CA THR A 52 6.58 -40.95 9.90
C THR A 52 6.20 -41.90 8.78
N ILE A 53 4.92 -42.27 8.67
CA ILE A 53 4.34 -43.04 7.56
C ILE A 53 4.29 -42.18 6.32
N GLN A 54 3.85 -40.92 6.37
CA GLN A 54 3.92 -40.00 5.22
C GLN A 54 5.37 -39.74 4.79
N ALA A 55 6.28 -39.52 5.74
CA ALA A 55 7.70 -39.39 5.44
C ALA A 55 8.29 -40.69 4.91
N ARG A 56 7.84 -41.87 5.39
CA ARG A 56 8.24 -43.19 4.86
C ARG A 56 7.64 -43.46 3.49
N GLU A 57 6.39 -43.10 3.22
CA GLU A 57 5.74 -43.23 1.91
C GLU A 57 6.39 -42.27 0.89
N ASP A 58 6.75 -41.05 1.30
CA ASP A 58 7.55 -40.12 0.50
C ASP A 58 8.98 -40.65 0.29
N THR A 59 9.57 -41.33 1.28
CA THR A 59 10.90 -41.94 1.19
C THR A 59 10.89 -43.24 0.37
N GLU A 60 9.84 -44.06 0.46
CA GLU A 60 9.63 -45.32 -0.25
C GLU A 60 9.26 -45.05 -1.72
N ASN A 61 8.47 -44.01 -2.01
CA ASN A 61 8.29 -43.50 -3.37
C ASN A 61 9.57 -42.86 -3.92
N SER A 62 10.41 -42.24 -3.08
CA SER A 62 11.74 -41.71 -3.48
C SER A 62 12.82 -42.80 -3.60
N GLN A 63 12.61 -43.99 -3.03
CA GLN A 63 13.51 -45.14 -3.14
C GLN A 63 13.33 -45.91 -4.45
N GLN A 64 12.23 -45.70 -5.18
CA GLN A 64 11.96 -46.43 -6.43
C GLN A 64 12.85 -46.04 -7.62
N GLU A 65 13.62 -44.94 -7.58
CA GLU A 65 14.69 -44.65 -8.54
C GLU A 65 15.85 -43.85 -7.90
N GLN A 66 16.59 -44.45 -6.96
CA GLN A 66 17.86 -43.85 -6.54
C GLN A 66 18.91 -44.02 -7.64
N ASN A 67 19.15 -42.96 -8.41
CA ASN A 67 20.20 -42.96 -9.44
C ASN A 67 21.52 -42.44 -8.82
N PHE A 68 22.54 -43.29 -8.78
CA PHE A 68 23.85 -42.98 -8.22
C PHE A 68 24.90 -42.90 -9.32
N ASP A 69 25.51 -41.72 -9.48
CA ASP A 69 26.65 -41.50 -10.36
C ASP A 69 27.87 -41.04 -9.55
N ARG A 70 29.08 -41.43 -9.99
CA ARG A 70 30.33 -40.91 -9.45
C ARG A 70 30.60 -39.55 -10.06
N ILE A 71 30.65 -38.51 -9.23
CA ILE A 71 30.74 -37.11 -9.65
C ILE A 71 32.13 -36.54 -9.32
N ASP A 72 32.71 -35.79 -10.25
CA ASP A 72 33.87 -34.95 -9.98
C ASP A 72 33.43 -33.69 -9.20
N LEU A 73 33.76 -33.63 -7.91
CA LEU A 73 33.40 -32.52 -7.03
C LEU A 73 33.98 -31.17 -7.48
N ASN A 74 35.11 -31.16 -8.18
CA ASN A 74 35.73 -29.93 -8.68
C ASN A 74 35.01 -29.37 -9.91
N SER A 75 34.16 -30.19 -10.56
CA SER A 75 33.37 -29.79 -11.73
C SER A 75 32.04 -29.13 -11.37
N VAL A 76 31.64 -29.15 -10.09
CA VAL A 76 30.35 -28.64 -9.63
C VAL A 76 30.30 -27.12 -9.82
N ASN A 77 29.35 -26.66 -10.62
CA ASN A 77 29.10 -25.24 -10.88
C ASN A 77 27.59 -24.95 -10.89
N SER A 78 27.22 -23.68 -10.78
CA SER A 78 25.84 -23.22 -10.89
C SER A 78 25.69 -22.20 -12.02
N MET A 79 24.57 -22.25 -12.74
CA MET A 79 24.19 -21.24 -13.70
C MET A 79 22.70 -20.97 -13.68
N GLN A 80 22.29 -19.88 -14.36
CA GLN A 80 20.91 -19.45 -14.47
C GLN A 80 20.23 -19.33 -13.08
N ASN A 81 20.92 -18.72 -12.11
CA ASN A 81 20.36 -18.47 -10.79
C ASN A 81 19.26 -17.42 -10.91
N ARG A 82 18.00 -17.87 -10.86
CA ARG A 82 16.82 -17.04 -11.03
C ARG A 82 16.05 -16.92 -9.73
N GLN A 83 15.52 -15.73 -9.45
CA GLN A 83 14.69 -15.47 -8.29
C GLN A 83 13.34 -16.19 -8.46
N LEU A 84 12.92 -16.91 -7.44
CA LEU A 84 11.67 -17.68 -7.42
C LEU A 84 10.72 -17.20 -6.33
N GLY A 85 11.25 -16.77 -5.19
CA GLY A 85 10.45 -16.65 -3.98
C GLY A 85 9.28 -15.67 -4.06
N PRO A 86 9.52 -14.38 -4.36
CA PRO A 86 8.45 -13.39 -4.56
C PRO A 86 7.60 -13.65 -5.80
N GLU A 87 8.20 -14.15 -6.88
CA GLU A 87 7.51 -14.52 -8.12
C GLU A 87 6.46 -15.59 -7.88
N LEU A 88 6.81 -16.60 -7.07
CA LEU A 88 5.90 -17.69 -6.71
C LEU A 88 4.68 -17.17 -5.92
N VAL A 89 4.88 -16.20 -5.03
CA VAL A 89 3.77 -15.53 -4.34
C VAL A 89 2.92 -14.74 -5.33
N GLY A 90 3.54 -13.94 -6.20
CA GLY A 90 2.84 -13.18 -7.24
C GLY A 90 1.97 -14.08 -8.13
N HIS A 91 2.54 -15.16 -8.66
CA HIS A 91 1.84 -16.17 -9.46
C HIS A 91 0.69 -16.83 -8.68
N THR A 92 0.91 -17.21 -7.42
CA THR A 92 -0.14 -17.83 -6.59
C THR A 92 -1.35 -16.88 -6.41
N PHE A 93 -1.09 -15.59 -6.21
CA PHE A 93 -2.15 -14.61 -6.04
C PHE A 93 -2.80 -14.17 -7.35
N TRP A 94 -2.06 -14.24 -8.47
CA TRP A 94 -2.59 -14.10 -9.81
C TRP A 94 -3.65 -15.16 -10.11
N GLU A 95 -3.32 -16.43 -9.84
CA GLU A 95 -4.26 -17.55 -9.97
C GLU A 95 -5.44 -17.42 -8.98
N ARG A 96 -5.17 -17.03 -7.73
CA ARG A 96 -6.20 -16.90 -6.69
C ARG A 96 -7.24 -15.82 -6.98
N LEU A 97 -6.81 -14.68 -7.52
CA LEU A 97 -7.70 -13.61 -7.97
C LEU A 97 -8.38 -13.94 -9.31
N GLY A 98 -8.03 -15.06 -9.95
CA GLY A 98 -8.67 -15.50 -11.19
C GLY A 98 -8.32 -14.66 -12.41
N PHE A 99 -7.17 -13.95 -12.40
CA PHE A 99 -6.75 -13.10 -13.51
C PHE A 99 -6.76 -13.84 -14.86
N LYS A 100 -6.30 -15.10 -14.86
CA LYS A 100 -6.29 -15.97 -16.03
C LYS A 100 -7.66 -16.11 -16.68
N ASP A 101 -8.69 -16.39 -15.88
CA ASP A 101 -10.06 -16.58 -16.38
C ASP A 101 -10.71 -15.25 -16.78
N ILE A 102 -10.42 -14.18 -16.03
CA ILE A 102 -10.86 -12.82 -16.37
C ILE A 102 -10.33 -12.42 -17.75
N LEU A 103 -9.01 -12.51 -17.94
CA LEU A 103 -8.37 -12.12 -19.20
C LEU A 103 -8.75 -13.03 -20.37
N ARG A 104 -8.92 -14.33 -20.13
CA ARG A 104 -9.45 -15.26 -21.14
C ARG A 104 -10.86 -14.86 -21.58
N SER A 105 -11.72 -14.47 -20.64
CA SER A 105 -13.09 -14.03 -20.93
C SER A 105 -13.13 -12.71 -21.70
N SER A 106 -12.11 -11.85 -21.53
CA SER A 106 -11.90 -10.65 -22.35
C SER A 106 -11.39 -10.95 -23.76
N GLY A 107 -11.08 -12.21 -24.10
CA GLY A 107 -10.61 -12.61 -25.43
C GLY A 107 -9.09 -12.64 -25.60
N LEU A 108 -8.31 -12.52 -24.52
CA LEU A 108 -6.85 -12.62 -24.60
C LEU A 108 -6.41 -14.07 -24.85
N SER A 109 -5.43 -14.23 -25.73
CA SER A 109 -4.79 -15.53 -25.99
C SER A 109 -3.99 -16.02 -24.78
N PRO A 110 -3.74 -17.35 -24.64
CA PRO A 110 -2.89 -17.89 -23.57
C PRO A 110 -1.52 -17.22 -23.45
N TYR A 111 -0.92 -16.86 -24.60
CA TYR A 111 0.35 -16.13 -24.65
C TYR A 111 0.21 -14.71 -24.08
N GLN A 112 -0.83 -13.97 -24.46
CA GLN A 112 -1.09 -12.63 -23.91
C GLN A 112 -1.38 -12.69 -22.42
N ILE A 113 -2.08 -13.72 -21.93
CA ILE A 113 -2.34 -13.91 -20.50
C ILE A 113 -1.03 -14.13 -19.73
N SER A 114 -0.17 -15.02 -20.22
CA SER A 114 1.15 -15.27 -19.61
C SER A 114 2.02 -14.02 -19.63
N LEU A 115 1.96 -13.24 -20.72
CA LEU A 115 2.66 -11.97 -20.83
C LEU A 115 2.09 -10.89 -19.89
N ALA A 116 0.77 -10.84 -19.72
CA ALA A 116 0.10 -9.95 -18.77
C ALA A 116 0.52 -10.28 -17.34
N GLU A 117 0.56 -11.57 -16.99
CA GLU A 117 1.08 -12.02 -15.70
C GLU A 117 2.52 -11.56 -15.50
N ALA A 118 3.38 -11.75 -16.51
CA ALA A 118 4.79 -11.36 -16.44
C ALA A 118 4.97 -9.86 -16.17
N VAL A 119 4.17 -8.98 -16.79
CA VAL A 119 4.28 -7.54 -16.56
C VAL A 119 3.68 -7.10 -15.23
N VAL A 120 2.57 -7.70 -14.78
CA VAL A 120 1.93 -7.37 -13.51
C VAL A 120 2.73 -7.91 -12.32
N VAL A 121 3.17 -9.17 -12.36
CA VAL A 121 4.06 -9.74 -11.33
C VAL A 121 5.42 -9.07 -11.36
N GLY A 122 5.95 -8.74 -12.55
CA GLY A 122 7.17 -7.96 -12.68
C GLY A 122 7.07 -6.59 -12.01
N ARG A 123 5.92 -5.92 -12.14
CA ARG A 123 5.62 -4.65 -11.45
C ARG A 123 5.57 -4.81 -9.93
N LEU A 124 4.99 -5.91 -9.45
CA LEU A 124 4.90 -6.26 -8.03
C LEU A 124 6.28 -6.57 -7.41
N VAL A 125 7.10 -7.36 -8.10
CA VAL A 125 8.38 -7.88 -7.57
C VAL A 125 9.54 -6.92 -7.84
N LYS A 126 9.68 -6.45 -9.06
CA LYS A 126 10.80 -5.60 -9.50
C LYS A 126 10.28 -4.36 -10.24
N PRO A 127 9.65 -3.41 -9.54
CA PRO A 127 9.11 -2.19 -10.15
C PRO A 127 10.18 -1.43 -10.94
N GLY A 128 9.85 -1.00 -12.15
CA GLY A 128 10.79 -0.33 -13.06
C GLY A 128 10.14 0.17 -14.34
N SER A 129 10.93 0.60 -15.33
CA SER A 129 10.37 0.83 -16.67
C SER A 129 9.99 -0.50 -17.32
N ASP A 130 9.10 -0.47 -18.32
CA ASP A 130 8.70 -1.68 -19.06
C ASP A 130 9.90 -2.39 -19.69
N LEU A 131 10.92 -1.63 -20.11
CA LEU A 131 12.21 -2.18 -20.55
C LEU A 131 12.92 -2.97 -19.44
N LYS A 132 12.94 -2.45 -18.21
CA LYS A 132 13.53 -3.16 -17.06
C LYS A 132 12.75 -4.41 -16.70
N THR A 133 11.42 -4.38 -16.85
CA THR A 133 10.58 -5.57 -16.67
C THR A 133 10.92 -6.65 -17.69
N TRP A 134 11.11 -6.27 -18.97
CA TRP A 134 11.57 -7.18 -20.01
C TRP A 134 12.96 -7.77 -19.72
N GLU A 135 13.92 -6.95 -19.28
CA GLU A 135 15.27 -7.41 -18.90
C GLU A 135 15.23 -8.37 -17.70
N TRP A 136 14.44 -8.04 -16.67
CA TRP A 136 14.26 -8.84 -15.47
C TRP A 136 13.64 -10.21 -15.79
N LEU A 137 12.61 -10.26 -16.63
CA LEU A 137 11.94 -11.50 -17.03
C LEU A 137 12.94 -12.50 -17.65
N ARG A 138 13.83 -12.01 -18.50
CA ARG A 138 14.80 -12.85 -19.24
C ARG A 138 16.00 -13.28 -18.40
N SER A 139 16.49 -12.38 -17.54
CA SER A 139 17.80 -12.54 -16.91
C SER A 139 17.73 -12.96 -15.44
N ASN A 140 16.65 -12.61 -14.75
CA ASN A 140 16.58 -12.70 -13.29
C ASN A 140 15.42 -13.56 -12.79
N SER A 141 14.30 -13.62 -13.52
CA SER A 141 13.06 -14.19 -13.01
C SER A 141 12.87 -15.67 -13.35
N ALA A 142 12.45 -16.47 -12.37
CA ALA A 142 11.97 -17.84 -12.57
C ALA A 142 10.49 -17.90 -12.97
N LEU A 143 9.80 -16.76 -13.09
CA LEU A 143 8.38 -16.70 -13.44
C LEU A 143 8.06 -17.38 -14.78
N VAL A 144 9.01 -17.39 -15.73
CA VAL A 144 8.88 -18.09 -17.01
C VAL A 144 8.71 -19.61 -16.88
N GLU A 145 9.09 -20.20 -15.73
CA GLU A 145 8.86 -21.62 -15.42
C GLU A 145 7.52 -21.85 -14.69
N LEU A 146 6.80 -20.78 -14.33
CA LEU A 146 5.49 -20.83 -13.66
C LEU A 146 4.33 -20.51 -14.61
N THR A 147 4.56 -19.67 -15.63
CA THR A 147 3.55 -19.33 -16.64
C THR A 147 3.24 -20.51 -17.55
N ASP A 148 2.00 -20.62 -18.01
CA ASP A 148 1.55 -21.69 -18.92
C ASP A 148 2.30 -21.68 -20.26
N GLU A 149 2.56 -20.49 -20.81
CA GLU A 149 3.21 -20.33 -22.10
C GLU A 149 4.67 -19.93 -21.96
N ALA A 150 5.49 -20.36 -22.92
CA ALA A 150 6.92 -20.06 -22.95
C ALA A 150 7.17 -18.59 -23.32
N LEU A 151 7.88 -17.86 -22.43
CA LEU A 151 8.19 -16.44 -22.59
C LEU A 151 9.68 -16.17 -22.91
N ASP A 152 10.47 -17.20 -23.24
CA ASP A 152 11.92 -17.09 -23.43
C ASP A 152 12.34 -16.11 -24.55
N ASN A 153 11.51 -16.00 -25.59
CA ASN A 153 11.77 -15.21 -26.80
C ASN A 153 10.87 -13.97 -26.92
N VAL A 154 10.26 -13.52 -25.82
CA VAL A 154 9.40 -12.32 -25.83
C VAL A 154 10.21 -11.12 -26.33
N GLY A 155 9.71 -10.49 -27.39
CA GLY A 155 10.24 -9.24 -27.91
C GLY A 155 9.90 -8.07 -26.98
N LYS A 156 10.77 -7.06 -26.92
CA LYS A 156 10.54 -5.85 -26.11
C LYS A 156 9.17 -5.23 -26.37
N ASN A 157 8.75 -5.10 -27.63
CA ASN A 157 7.50 -4.43 -28.00
C ASN A 157 6.26 -5.10 -27.40
N ALA A 158 6.26 -6.43 -27.28
CA ALA A 158 5.14 -7.17 -26.71
C ALA A 158 4.84 -6.73 -25.26
N VAL A 159 5.89 -6.42 -24.48
CA VAL A 159 5.76 -5.90 -23.11
C VAL A 159 5.07 -4.53 -23.06
N TYR A 160 5.20 -3.72 -24.10
CA TYR A 160 4.47 -2.45 -24.21
C TYR A 160 3.05 -2.67 -24.73
N GLU A 161 2.89 -3.46 -25.79
CA GLU A 161 1.60 -3.75 -26.44
C GLU A 161 0.59 -4.39 -25.47
N ILE A 162 1.03 -5.29 -24.60
CA ILE A 162 0.15 -5.90 -23.60
C ILE A 162 -0.45 -4.88 -22.63
N ALA A 163 0.25 -3.77 -22.36
CA ALA A 163 -0.28 -2.70 -21.52
C ALA A 163 -1.48 -2.00 -22.17
N ASP A 164 -1.49 -1.86 -23.50
CA ASP A 164 -2.62 -1.31 -24.24
C ASP A 164 -3.80 -2.27 -24.20
N THR A 165 -3.56 -3.56 -24.46
CA THR A 165 -4.61 -4.59 -24.42
C THR A 165 -5.26 -4.67 -23.04
N LEU A 166 -4.46 -4.59 -21.96
CA LEU A 166 -5.02 -4.54 -20.61
C LEU A 166 -5.86 -3.27 -20.38
N LEU A 167 -5.43 -2.13 -20.92
CA LEU A 167 -6.17 -0.87 -20.80
C LEU A 167 -7.50 -0.91 -21.58
N GLU A 168 -7.54 -1.53 -22.76
CA GLU A 168 -8.76 -1.72 -23.56
C GLU A 168 -9.85 -2.49 -22.80
N HIS A 169 -9.45 -3.46 -21.98
CA HIS A 169 -10.35 -4.28 -21.17
C HIS A 169 -10.45 -3.85 -19.70
N LYS A 170 -9.91 -2.68 -19.35
CA LYS A 170 -9.79 -2.18 -17.97
C LYS A 170 -11.09 -2.30 -17.18
N GLU A 171 -12.18 -1.79 -17.74
CA GLU A 171 -13.48 -1.72 -17.09
C GLU A 171 -14.02 -3.09 -16.68
N TYR A 172 -13.86 -4.08 -17.56
CA TYR A 172 -14.25 -5.45 -17.29
C TYR A 172 -13.33 -6.10 -16.24
N ILE A 173 -12.01 -5.88 -16.36
CA ILE A 173 -11.02 -6.40 -15.42
C ILE A 173 -11.28 -5.88 -13.99
N GLU A 174 -11.48 -4.57 -13.83
CA GLU A 174 -11.79 -3.96 -12.52
C GLU A 174 -13.08 -4.53 -11.93
N SER A 175 -14.14 -4.68 -12.73
CA SER A 175 -15.41 -5.24 -12.26
C SER A 175 -15.28 -6.69 -11.78
N GLN A 176 -14.58 -7.52 -12.54
CA GLN A 176 -14.42 -8.93 -12.22
C GLN A 176 -13.46 -9.16 -11.04
N LEU A 177 -12.38 -8.37 -10.94
CA LEU A 177 -11.49 -8.42 -9.77
C LEU A 177 -12.24 -8.09 -8.48
N ARG A 178 -13.05 -7.02 -8.50
CA ARG A 178 -13.90 -6.64 -7.37
C ARG A 178 -14.83 -7.78 -6.93
N GLU A 179 -15.45 -8.49 -7.86
CA GLU A 179 -16.30 -9.65 -7.54
C GLU A 179 -15.50 -10.78 -6.88
N LYS A 180 -14.31 -11.10 -7.41
CA LYS A 180 -13.42 -12.12 -6.83
C LYS A 180 -12.91 -11.73 -5.46
N GLU A 181 -12.55 -10.47 -5.26
CA GLU A 181 -12.06 -9.93 -4.00
C GLU A 181 -13.15 -9.94 -2.93
N ALA A 182 -14.37 -9.55 -3.28
CA ALA A 182 -15.52 -9.62 -2.36
C ALA A 182 -15.85 -11.06 -1.93
N LEU A 183 -15.62 -12.05 -2.80
CA LEU A 183 -15.77 -13.46 -2.45
C LEU A 183 -14.67 -13.97 -1.53
N LEU A 184 -13.42 -13.53 -1.75
CA LEU A 184 -12.27 -13.93 -0.93
C LEU A 184 -12.25 -13.24 0.42
N PHE A 185 -12.73 -12.00 0.50
CA PHE A 185 -12.75 -11.17 1.69
C PHE A 185 -14.15 -10.56 1.91
N PRO A 186 -15.15 -11.36 2.33
CA PRO A 186 -16.51 -10.87 2.53
C PRO A 186 -16.57 -9.80 3.63
N GLU A 187 -17.19 -8.66 3.34
CA GLU A 187 -17.46 -7.60 4.31
C GLU A 187 -18.95 -7.26 4.39
N LYS A 188 -19.40 -6.84 5.58
CA LYS A 188 -20.81 -6.50 5.86
C LYS A 188 -21.20 -5.10 5.39
N THR A 189 -20.22 -4.21 5.20
CA THR A 189 -20.47 -2.80 4.88
C THR A 189 -19.51 -2.38 3.78
N THR A 190 -20.05 -1.86 2.68
CA THR A 190 -19.21 -1.36 1.60
C THR A 190 -19.01 0.13 1.75
N LEU A 191 -17.80 0.49 2.15
CA LEU A 191 -17.34 1.86 2.27
C LEU A 191 -16.37 2.14 1.13
N PHE A 192 -16.60 3.21 0.39
CA PHE A 192 -15.73 3.62 -0.71
C PHE A 192 -14.99 4.91 -0.38
N LEU A 193 -13.68 4.82 -0.53
CA LEU A 193 -12.72 5.85 -0.19
C LEU A 193 -12.21 6.47 -1.49
N TYR A 194 -12.54 7.74 -1.68
CA TYR A 194 -12.18 8.44 -2.92
C TYR A 194 -11.16 9.53 -2.66
N ASP A 195 -10.02 9.43 -3.32
CA ASP A 195 -9.00 10.48 -3.34
C ASP A 195 -8.27 10.50 -4.69
N LEU A 196 -7.54 11.59 -4.93
CA LEU A 196 -6.70 11.78 -6.11
C LEU A 196 -5.26 11.98 -5.70
N THR A 197 -4.33 11.49 -6.50
CA THR A 197 -2.91 11.76 -6.33
C THR A 197 -2.28 12.14 -7.65
N ASN A 198 -1.23 12.97 -7.64
CA ASN A 198 -0.44 13.21 -8.84
C ASN A 198 0.92 12.52 -8.79
N THR A 199 1.38 12.10 -9.96
CA THR A 199 2.72 11.61 -10.26
C THR A 199 3.36 12.49 -11.33
N TYR A 200 4.68 12.38 -11.52
CA TYR A 200 5.44 13.19 -12.47
C TYR A 200 5.99 12.35 -13.62
N LEU A 201 6.07 12.99 -14.80
CA LEU A 201 6.69 12.40 -15.97
C LEU A 201 8.09 12.96 -16.17
N GLU A 202 9.01 12.11 -16.60
CA GLU A 202 10.35 12.49 -17.01
C GLU A 202 10.38 12.93 -18.47
N GLY A 203 11.14 13.99 -18.74
CA GLY A 203 11.20 14.62 -20.06
C GLY A 203 10.05 15.60 -20.33
N VAL A 204 9.93 16.02 -21.59
CA VAL A 204 9.01 17.10 -21.98
C VAL A 204 7.58 16.59 -22.25
N SER A 205 7.43 15.31 -22.59
CA SER A 205 6.15 14.63 -22.87
C SER A 205 5.20 15.40 -23.80
N ARG A 206 5.74 16.08 -24.83
CA ARG A 206 4.97 16.92 -25.77
C ARG A 206 3.83 16.21 -26.50
N LYS A 207 3.93 14.89 -26.66
CA LYS A 207 2.92 14.04 -27.34
C LYS A 207 1.90 13.42 -26.37
N ASN A 208 1.98 13.76 -25.08
CA ASN A 208 1.05 13.27 -24.06
C ASN A 208 0.12 14.40 -23.66
N GLU A 209 -1.13 14.35 -24.12
CA GLU A 209 -2.16 15.34 -23.80
C GLU A 209 -2.61 15.34 -22.33
N LEU A 210 -2.26 14.31 -21.56
CA LEU A 210 -2.51 14.22 -20.12
C LEU A 210 -1.42 14.93 -19.30
N ALA A 211 -0.24 15.11 -19.89
CA ALA A 211 0.93 15.66 -19.21
C ALA A 211 0.83 17.18 -19.05
N MET A 212 0.32 17.64 -17.90
CA MET A 212 0.08 19.05 -17.61
C MET A 212 0.85 19.52 -16.39
N ARG A 213 1.34 20.77 -16.39
CA ARG A 213 1.95 21.38 -15.19
C ARG A 213 0.86 21.79 -14.20
N GLY A 214 1.13 21.57 -12.92
CA GLY A 214 0.20 21.89 -11.85
C GLY A 214 0.89 21.85 -10.49
N LYS A 215 0.08 21.84 -9.42
CA LYS A 215 0.59 21.76 -8.05
C LYS A 215 0.97 20.32 -7.71
N SER A 216 2.26 19.99 -7.83
CA SER A 216 2.78 18.67 -7.46
C SER A 216 2.65 18.42 -5.95
N LYS A 217 2.04 17.29 -5.56
CA LYS A 217 2.02 16.80 -4.16
C LYS A 217 3.45 16.43 -3.69
N GLU A 218 4.40 16.32 -4.62
CA GLU A 218 5.83 16.00 -4.37
C GLU A 218 6.76 17.21 -4.53
N LYS A 219 6.20 18.42 -4.71
CA LYS A 219 6.96 19.67 -4.89
C LYS A 219 7.87 19.70 -6.14
N ARG A 220 7.59 18.85 -7.14
CA ARG A 220 8.23 18.89 -8.46
C ARG A 220 7.51 19.91 -9.35
N SER A 221 8.09 21.10 -9.48
CA SER A 221 7.59 22.18 -10.36
C SER A 221 8.30 22.21 -11.72
N ASP A 222 9.33 21.39 -11.87
CA ASP A 222 10.17 21.21 -13.05
C ASP A 222 9.54 20.31 -14.11
N CYS A 223 8.70 19.35 -13.70
CA CYS A 223 8.13 18.30 -14.54
C CYS A 223 6.63 18.50 -14.85
N PRO A 224 6.13 17.97 -15.98
CA PRO A 224 4.71 17.78 -16.17
C PRO A 224 4.18 16.65 -15.26
N LEU A 225 2.90 16.72 -14.92
CA LEU A 225 2.21 15.82 -14.00
C LEU A 225 1.10 15.05 -14.72
N ILE A 226 0.70 13.96 -14.10
CA ILE A 226 -0.55 13.22 -14.38
C ILE A 226 -1.22 12.90 -13.06
N THR A 227 -2.55 12.85 -13.06
CA THR A 227 -3.36 12.61 -11.86
C THR A 227 -4.01 11.23 -11.95
N LEU A 228 -3.87 10.43 -10.90
CA LEU A 228 -4.61 9.19 -10.69
C LEU A 228 -5.70 9.46 -9.66
N ALA A 229 -6.95 9.24 -10.04
CA ALA A 229 -8.05 9.05 -9.11
C ALA A 229 -8.18 7.56 -8.78
N LEU A 230 -8.36 7.25 -7.50
CA LEU A 230 -8.52 5.88 -7.05
C LEU A 230 -9.68 5.83 -6.06
N LEU A 231 -10.61 4.92 -6.31
CA LEU A 231 -11.64 4.51 -5.38
C LEU A 231 -11.22 3.18 -4.78
N VAL A 232 -11.11 3.08 -3.45
CA VAL A 232 -10.79 1.82 -2.77
C VAL A 232 -11.86 1.47 -1.76
N ASP A 233 -12.01 0.19 -1.43
CA ASP A 233 -12.87 -0.26 -0.34
C ASP A 233 -12.22 -0.12 1.04
N SER A 234 -12.95 -0.53 2.09
CA SER A 234 -12.48 -0.56 3.48
C SER A 234 -11.27 -1.46 3.75
N ARG A 235 -11.00 -2.45 2.90
CA ARG A 235 -9.79 -3.30 2.95
C ARG A 235 -8.64 -2.77 2.09
N GLY A 236 -8.89 -1.70 1.34
CA GLY A 236 -7.93 -1.07 0.43
C GLY A 236 -7.91 -1.66 -0.98
N PHE A 237 -8.83 -2.55 -1.34
CA PHE A 237 -8.93 -3.06 -2.71
C PHE A 237 -9.41 -1.95 -3.66
N PRO A 238 -8.75 -1.75 -4.82
CA PRO A 238 -9.25 -0.82 -5.83
C PRO A 238 -10.58 -1.27 -6.41
N ILE A 239 -11.54 -0.35 -6.42
CA ILE A 239 -12.86 -0.52 -7.04
C ILE A 239 -12.89 0.14 -8.41
N PHE A 240 -12.20 1.26 -8.53
CA PHE A 240 -12.12 2.05 -9.75
C PHE A 240 -10.82 2.84 -9.75
N SER A 241 -10.14 2.84 -10.90
CA SER A 241 -9.02 3.74 -11.14
C SER A 241 -9.31 4.64 -12.33
N GLN A 242 -8.83 5.88 -12.34
CA GLN A 242 -8.92 6.73 -13.53
C GLN A 242 -7.75 7.69 -13.62
N ILE A 243 -7.22 7.82 -14.83
CA ILE A 243 -6.08 8.68 -15.12
C ILE A 243 -6.59 9.94 -15.80
N TYR A 244 -6.24 11.08 -15.23
CA TYR A 244 -6.63 12.41 -15.65
C TYR A 244 -5.41 13.27 -15.97
N ARG A 245 -5.68 14.44 -16.57
CA ARG A 245 -4.67 15.47 -16.80
C ARG A 245 -3.99 15.90 -15.48
N GLY A 246 -2.71 16.22 -15.52
CA GLY A 246 -1.92 16.59 -14.32
C GLY A 246 -2.40 17.81 -13.53
N ASN A 247 -3.25 18.64 -14.12
CA ASN A 247 -3.86 19.82 -13.51
C ASN A 247 -5.37 19.65 -13.24
N GLN A 248 -5.88 18.42 -13.30
CA GLN A 248 -7.30 18.13 -13.03
C GLN A 248 -7.71 18.58 -11.63
N SER A 249 -8.85 19.26 -11.55
CA SER A 249 -9.47 19.68 -10.31
C SER A 249 -10.12 18.48 -9.60
N GLU A 250 -9.77 18.24 -8.33
CA GLU A 250 -10.27 17.12 -7.51
C GLU A 250 -11.81 17.09 -7.37
N PRO A 251 -12.54 18.22 -7.24
CA PRO A 251 -14.00 18.19 -7.14
C PRO A 251 -14.72 17.75 -8.41
N GLU A 252 -14.20 18.08 -9.58
CA GLU A 252 -14.89 17.86 -10.88
C GLU A 252 -14.98 16.37 -11.27
N THR A 253 -14.25 15.50 -10.58
CA THR A 253 -14.11 14.09 -10.94
C THR A 253 -15.12 13.18 -10.24
N LEU A 254 -15.79 13.64 -9.18
CA LEU A 254 -16.74 12.83 -8.41
C LEU A 254 -17.93 12.35 -9.26
N GLY A 255 -18.48 13.21 -10.12
CA GLY A 255 -19.63 12.86 -10.96
C GLY A 255 -19.38 11.62 -11.82
N LYS A 256 -18.22 11.55 -12.46
CA LYS A 256 -17.81 10.39 -13.29
C LYS A 256 -17.64 9.11 -12.48
N VAL A 257 -17.18 9.22 -11.22
CA VAL A 257 -17.06 8.07 -10.32
C VAL A 257 -18.45 7.54 -9.98
N LEU A 258 -19.40 8.42 -9.66
CA LEU A 258 -20.77 8.02 -9.35
C LEU A 258 -21.47 7.40 -10.57
N GLU A 259 -21.31 7.98 -11.76
CA GLU A 259 -21.82 7.40 -13.02
C GLU A 259 -21.27 5.99 -13.25
N ARG A 260 -19.98 5.77 -12.98
CA ARG A 260 -19.36 4.45 -13.10
C ARG A 260 -19.89 3.46 -12.06
N LEU A 261 -20.07 3.90 -10.82
CA LEU A 261 -20.66 3.07 -9.77
C LEU A 261 -22.10 2.69 -10.11
N GLU A 262 -22.87 3.58 -10.74
CA GLU A 262 -24.23 3.32 -11.22
C GLU A 262 -24.26 2.37 -12.42
N SER A 263 -23.30 2.45 -13.35
CA SER A 263 -23.21 1.45 -14.43
C SER A 263 -22.88 0.06 -13.88
N ASP A 264 -21.99 0.02 -12.88
CA ASP A 264 -21.54 -1.21 -12.23
C ASP A 264 -22.57 -1.76 -11.21
N SER A 265 -23.54 -0.95 -10.79
CA SER A 265 -24.59 -1.34 -9.84
C SER A 265 -25.61 -2.32 -10.40
N GLN A 266 -25.51 -2.70 -11.67
CA GLN A 266 -26.20 -3.88 -12.19
C GLN A 266 -25.58 -5.21 -11.71
N GLY A 267 -24.41 -5.18 -11.07
CA GLY A 267 -23.71 -6.32 -10.46
C GLY A 267 -23.86 -6.40 -8.93
N THR A 268 -22.83 -6.83 -8.20
CA THR A 268 -22.84 -7.04 -6.72
C THR A 268 -23.21 -5.79 -5.92
N LEU A 269 -22.98 -4.59 -6.48
CA LEU A 269 -23.36 -3.30 -5.87
C LEU A 269 -24.88 -3.02 -5.94
N ALA A 270 -25.67 -3.85 -6.63
CA ALA A 270 -27.13 -3.73 -6.67
C ALA A 270 -27.79 -3.92 -5.28
N GLN A 271 -27.11 -4.62 -4.37
CA GLN A 271 -27.70 -5.06 -3.11
C GLN A 271 -27.52 -4.04 -1.97
N PHE A 272 -26.63 -3.07 -2.11
CA PHE A 272 -26.36 -2.06 -1.09
C PHE A 272 -25.81 -0.77 -1.73
N MET A 273 -26.21 0.39 -1.18
CA MET A 273 -25.64 1.66 -1.59
C MET A 273 -24.38 1.95 -0.74
N PRO A 274 -23.19 2.05 -1.35
CA PRO A 274 -21.95 2.22 -0.58
C PRO A 274 -21.87 3.63 0.01
N ALA A 275 -21.30 3.74 1.22
CA ALA A 275 -20.98 5.05 1.78
C ALA A 275 -19.73 5.62 1.10
N ILE A 276 -19.78 6.89 0.71
CA ILE A 276 -18.63 7.59 0.12
C ILE A 276 -17.92 8.41 1.19
N VAL A 277 -16.64 8.12 1.41
CA VAL A 277 -15.77 8.89 2.29
C VAL A 277 -14.75 9.64 1.45
N MET A 278 -14.61 10.93 1.71
CA MET A 278 -13.70 11.80 0.94
C MET A 278 -13.08 12.89 1.81
N ASP A 279 -11.88 13.34 1.42
CA ASP A 279 -11.23 14.48 2.06
C ASP A 279 -11.90 15.80 1.66
N LYS A 280 -11.67 16.83 2.48
CA LYS A 280 -12.14 18.22 2.33
C LYS A 280 -11.83 18.85 0.97
N GLY A 281 -10.83 18.33 0.25
CA GLY A 281 -10.43 18.81 -1.08
C GLY A 281 -11.51 18.52 -2.13
N ILE A 282 -12.17 17.38 -2.00
CA ILE A 282 -13.21 16.89 -2.92
C ILE A 282 -14.60 17.27 -2.41
N ALA A 283 -14.80 17.36 -1.08
CA ALA A 283 -16.07 17.72 -0.46
C ALA A 283 -16.43 19.22 -0.64
N THR A 284 -16.76 19.62 -1.86
CA THR A 284 -17.37 20.93 -2.15
C THR A 284 -18.86 20.91 -1.85
N LYS A 285 -19.48 22.09 -1.69
CA LYS A 285 -20.93 22.20 -1.49
C LYS A 285 -21.70 21.54 -2.63
N ASP A 286 -21.24 21.71 -3.87
CA ASP A 286 -21.85 21.11 -5.05
C ASP A 286 -21.73 19.59 -5.05
N ASN A 287 -20.59 19.04 -4.61
CA ASN A 287 -20.39 17.58 -4.51
C ASN A 287 -21.23 16.95 -3.39
N ILE A 288 -21.37 17.64 -2.25
CA ILE A 288 -22.27 17.18 -1.18
C ILE A 288 -23.72 17.21 -1.67
N ALA A 289 -24.14 18.26 -2.37
CA ALA A 289 -25.47 18.35 -2.98
C ALA A 289 -25.70 17.24 -4.02
N LEU A 290 -24.68 16.87 -4.80
CA LEU A 290 -24.72 15.77 -5.76
C LEU A 290 -24.88 14.40 -5.07
N LEU A 291 -24.18 14.15 -3.97
CA LEU A 291 -24.34 12.92 -3.20
C LEU A 291 -25.75 12.82 -2.61
N LYS A 292 -26.27 13.93 -2.07
CA LYS A 292 -27.63 14.01 -1.54
C LYS A 292 -28.70 13.77 -2.60
N SER A 293 -28.56 14.38 -3.78
CA SER A 293 -29.53 14.21 -4.87
C SER A 293 -29.58 12.79 -5.43
N LYS A 294 -28.46 12.07 -5.32
CA LYS A 294 -28.33 10.64 -5.69
C LYS A 294 -28.50 9.69 -4.50
N GLU A 295 -28.87 10.20 -3.33
CA GLU A 295 -29.13 9.44 -2.10
C GLU A 295 -27.93 8.64 -1.53
N TYR A 296 -26.70 8.92 -1.97
CA TYR A 296 -25.50 8.23 -1.47
C TYR A 296 -25.20 8.62 -0.02
N PRO A 297 -25.04 7.66 0.90
CA PRO A 297 -24.52 7.94 2.23
C PRO A 297 -23.09 8.50 2.14
N TYR A 298 -22.74 9.46 2.99
CA TYR A 298 -21.42 10.09 2.93
C TYR A 298 -20.82 10.41 4.30
N VAL A 299 -19.49 10.47 4.35
CA VAL A 299 -18.70 10.95 5.50
C VAL A 299 -17.59 11.87 4.98
N VAL A 300 -17.61 13.15 5.37
CA VAL A 300 -16.68 14.17 4.85
C VAL A 300 -16.15 15.06 5.96
N VAL A 301 -14.94 15.59 5.79
CA VAL A 301 -14.41 16.62 6.69
C VAL A 301 -14.72 18.01 6.16
N GLU A 302 -15.34 18.83 6.98
CA GLU A 302 -15.65 20.21 6.64
C GLU A 302 -14.38 21.08 6.54
N ARG A 303 -14.51 22.21 5.85
CA ARG A 303 -13.41 23.18 5.72
C ARG A 303 -13.18 23.89 7.05
N ARG A 304 -11.94 24.31 7.30
CA ARG A 304 -11.51 25.03 8.52
C ARG A 304 -12.33 26.27 8.89
N SER A 305 -13.09 26.85 7.96
CA SER A 305 -14.01 27.94 8.29
C SER A 305 -15.14 27.49 9.22
N ALA A 306 -15.64 26.26 9.05
CA ALA A 306 -16.71 25.70 9.85
C ALA A 306 -16.27 25.42 11.30
N GLU A 307 -14.98 25.12 11.52
CA GLU A 307 -14.41 24.95 12.87
C GLU A 307 -14.66 26.17 13.77
N LYS A 308 -14.73 27.37 13.18
CA LYS A 308 -14.99 28.62 13.91
C LYS A 308 -16.41 28.73 14.45
N GLU A 309 -17.37 28.05 13.84
CA GLU A 309 -18.77 28.03 14.29
C GLU A 309 -18.92 27.28 15.62
N PHE A 310 -17.95 26.40 15.93
CA PHE A 310 -17.93 25.57 17.13
C PHE A 310 -16.79 25.94 18.10
N LEU A 311 -16.32 27.20 18.07
CA LEU A 311 -15.19 27.62 18.89
C LEU A 311 -15.42 27.40 20.38
N GLU A 312 -16.60 27.77 20.88
CA GLU A 312 -16.99 27.59 22.30
C GLU A 312 -16.99 26.11 22.71
N GLU A 313 -17.48 25.24 21.82
CA GLU A 313 -17.48 23.78 22.03
C GLU A 313 -16.06 23.21 22.05
N PHE A 314 -15.19 23.69 21.16
CA PHE A 314 -13.77 23.30 21.13
C PHE A 314 -12.94 23.89 22.27
N GLU A 315 -13.38 24.95 22.94
CA GLU A 315 -12.73 25.46 24.16
C GLU A 315 -13.05 24.57 25.36
N ALA A 316 -14.30 24.09 25.46
CA ALA A 316 -14.77 23.23 26.54
C ALA A 316 -14.57 21.72 26.28
N TYR A 317 -13.77 21.33 25.29
CA TYR A 317 -13.68 19.93 24.84
C TYR A 317 -13.21 18.96 25.93
N GLN A 318 -12.37 19.40 26.87
CA GLN A 318 -11.84 18.53 27.93
C GLN A 318 -12.93 18.06 28.89
N ASP A 319 -13.97 18.88 29.09
CA ASP A 319 -15.07 18.58 30.00
C ASP A 319 -16.27 17.95 29.27
N THR A 320 -16.44 18.26 27.98
CA THR A 320 -17.67 17.96 27.25
C THR A 320 -17.55 16.81 26.23
N PHE A 321 -16.34 16.47 25.78
CA PHE A 321 -16.15 15.46 24.73
C PHE A 321 -15.78 14.10 25.33
N LYS A 322 -16.22 13.02 24.68
CA LYS A 322 -15.85 11.64 25.03
C LYS A 322 -14.45 11.32 24.51
N VAL A 323 -13.59 10.74 25.34
CA VAL A 323 -12.32 10.15 24.89
C VAL A 323 -12.58 8.79 24.26
N ILE A 324 -12.14 8.60 23.01
CA ILE A 324 -12.36 7.34 22.28
C ILE A 324 -11.09 6.55 22.00
N ARG A 325 -9.93 7.20 22.04
CA ARG A 325 -8.65 6.54 21.81
C ARG A 325 -7.58 7.15 22.67
N GLU A 326 -6.82 6.28 23.31
CA GLU A 326 -5.61 6.63 24.05
C GLU A 326 -4.48 5.78 23.48
N THR A 327 -3.41 6.41 23.00
CA THR A 327 -2.27 5.70 22.42
C THR A 327 -0.97 6.35 22.87
N THR A 328 0.00 5.53 23.25
CA THR A 328 1.33 6.01 23.61
C THR A 328 2.19 6.11 22.36
N SER A 329 2.56 7.33 21.98
CA SER A 329 3.46 7.60 20.85
C SER A 329 4.68 8.37 21.35
N ALA A 330 5.88 7.85 21.09
CA ALA A 330 7.14 8.44 21.53
C ALA A 330 7.20 8.75 23.05
N GLY A 331 6.58 7.89 23.88
CA GLY A 331 6.53 8.04 25.33
C GLY A 331 5.49 9.04 25.85
N ALA A 332 4.72 9.69 24.99
CA ALA A 332 3.60 10.56 25.37
C ALA A 332 2.26 9.90 25.07
N VAL A 333 1.31 10.04 26.00
CA VAL A 333 -0.08 9.63 25.79
C VAL A 333 -0.75 10.65 24.89
N VAL A 334 -1.33 10.17 23.79
CA VAL A 334 -2.07 10.98 22.81
C VAL A 334 -3.53 10.56 22.83
N ARG A 335 -4.43 11.52 23.05
CA ARG A 335 -5.88 11.30 23.11
C ARG A 335 -6.61 11.88 21.91
N VAL A 336 -7.74 11.25 21.61
CA VAL A 336 -8.73 11.76 20.66
C VAL A 336 -10.06 11.93 21.39
N TYR A 337 -10.58 13.15 21.36
CA TYR A 337 -11.84 13.55 21.96
C TYR A 337 -12.87 13.78 20.86
N ILE A 338 -14.10 13.31 21.06
CA ILE A 338 -15.20 13.50 20.11
C ILE A 338 -16.52 13.90 20.77
N LYS A 339 -17.34 14.65 20.02
CA LYS A 339 -18.73 14.98 20.38
C LYS A 339 -19.60 14.95 19.13
N LYS A 340 -20.73 14.23 19.18
CA LYS A 340 -21.74 14.17 18.10
C LYS A 340 -22.80 15.25 18.33
N MET A 341 -23.21 15.89 17.24
CA MET A 341 -24.28 16.87 17.18
C MET A 341 -25.22 16.49 16.04
N ALA A 342 -26.53 16.53 16.29
CA ALA A 342 -27.52 16.31 15.23
C ALA A 342 -27.61 17.54 14.31
N CYS A 343 -27.85 17.31 13.02
CA CYS A 343 -28.10 18.35 12.03
C CYS A 343 -29.35 17.99 11.21
N GLU A 344 -29.93 18.96 10.49
CA GLU A 344 -31.17 18.76 9.74
C GLU A 344 -31.12 17.54 8.79
N GLU A 345 -29.98 17.28 8.16
CA GLU A 345 -29.81 16.20 7.16
C GLU A 345 -28.78 15.12 7.56
N GLY A 346 -28.46 14.99 8.86
CA GLY A 346 -27.46 14.00 9.31
C GLY A 346 -26.87 14.30 10.68
N SER A 347 -25.58 14.04 10.84
CA SER A 347 -24.83 14.32 12.07
C SER A 347 -23.52 15.05 11.77
N LYS A 348 -23.07 15.87 12.72
CA LYS A 348 -21.71 16.41 12.77
C LYS A 348 -20.97 15.81 13.95
N VAL A 349 -19.72 15.39 13.75
CA VAL A 349 -18.84 14.93 14.82
C VAL A 349 -17.68 15.92 14.94
N LEU A 350 -17.63 16.62 16.08
CA LEU A 350 -16.54 17.49 16.45
C LEU A 350 -15.40 16.62 16.99
N VAL A 351 -14.18 16.79 16.48
CA VAL A 351 -13.03 15.98 16.87
C VAL A 351 -11.86 16.86 17.29
N VAL A 352 -11.25 16.55 18.43
CA VAL A 352 -9.98 17.13 18.88
C VAL A 352 -8.93 16.01 18.97
N SER A 353 -7.86 16.12 18.18
CA SER A 353 -6.75 15.17 18.21
C SER A 353 -5.48 15.83 18.74
N GLU A 354 -5.00 15.38 19.89
CA GLU A 354 -3.74 15.88 20.49
C GLU A 354 -2.54 15.59 19.58
N GLY A 355 -2.53 14.45 18.89
CA GLY A 355 -1.45 14.08 17.96
C GLY A 355 -1.43 14.99 16.74
N ARG A 356 -2.60 15.31 16.19
CA ARG A 356 -2.73 16.28 15.10
C ARG A 356 -2.35 17.68 15.57
N GLN A 357 -2.75 18.06 16.79
CA GLN A 357 -2.40 19.33 17.40
C GLN A 357 -0.87 19.49 17.49
N ALA A 358 -0.16 18.48 18.01
CA ALA A 358 1.30 18.48 18.10
C ALA A 358 1.96 18.61 16.71
N LYS A 359 1.48 17.87 15.71
CA LYS A 359 1.98 17.92 14.34
C LYS A 359 1.77 19.29 13.69
N GLU A 360 0.58 19.87 13.83
CA GLU A 360 0.27 21.20 13.29
C GLU A 360 1.07 22.30 14.00
N LYS A 361 1.19 22.26 15.34
CA LYS A 361 2.05 23.17 16.11
C LYS A 361 3.51 23.10 15.66
N ALA A 362 4.05 21.89 15.45
CA ALA A 362 5.42 21.71 14.98
C ALA A 362 5.63 22.27 13.55
N MET A 363 4.66 22.07 12.66
CA MET A 363 4.70 22.65 11.31
C MET A 363 4.65 24.18 11.33
N ASP A 364 3.77 24.76 12.14
CA ASP A 364 3.62 26.21 12.28
C ASP A 364 4.89 26.83 12.89
N ALA A 365 5.47 26.21 13.93
CA ALA A 365 6.73 26.64 14.54
C ALA A 365 7.89 26.63 13.53
N LEU A 366 8.00 25.57 12.72
CA LEU A 366 9.04 25.47 11.69
C LEU A 366 8.85 26.53 10.58
N GLN A 367 7.62 26.81 10.17
CA GLN A 367 7.34 27.86 9.19
C GLN A 367 7.65 29.25 9.76
N GLU A 368 7.30 29.50 11.02
CA GLU A 368 7.60 30.74 11.71
C GLU A 368 9.10 30.96 11.89
N GLU A 369 9.86 29.93 12.29
CA GLU A 369 11.32 30.01 12.40
C GLU A 369 11.94 30.42 11.06
N ARG A 370 11.50 29.80 9.95
CA ARG A 370 11.97 30.13 8.60
C ARG A 370 11.59 31.55 8.18
N PHE A 371 10.37 31.97 8.49
CA PHE A 371 9.90 33.34 8.25
C PHE A 371 10.77 34.36 9.00
N LEU A 372 10.96 34.19 10.31
CA LEU A 372 11.78 35.07 11.14
C LEU A 372 13.25 35.07 10.67
N LYS A 373 13.79 33.93 10.24
CA LYS A 373 15.14 33.84 9.68
C LYS A 373 15.29 34.65 8.37
N ASP A 374 14.30 34.60 7.48
CA ASP A 374 14.31 35.37 6.24
C ASP A 374 14.14 36.89 6.51
N ILE A 375 13.34 37.26 7.51
CA ILE A 375 13.21 38.65 8.00
C ILE A 375 14.53 39.14 8.62
N ASN A 376 15.16 38.36 9.50
CA ASN A 376 16.44 38.73 10.13
C ASN A 376 17.56 38.88 9.09
N LYS A 377 17.57 38.07 8.02
CA LYS A 377 18.49 38.25 6.89
C LYS A 377 18.25 39.57 6.15
N LEU A 378 16.98 39.95 5.97
CA LEU A 378 16.63 41.23 5.37
C LEU A 378 17.06 42.39 6.27
N GLU A 379 16.78 42.31 7.57
CA GLU A 379 17.20 43.32 8.56
C GLU A 379 18.73 43.45 8.62
N THR A 380 19.47 42.34 8.59
CA THR A 380 20.94 42.35 8.53
C THR A 380 21.45 43.00 7.24
N SER A 381 20.75 42.80 6.11
CA SER A 381 21.12 43.42 4.83
C SER A 381 20.86 44.93 4.83
N ILE A 382 19.83 45.38 5.53
CA ILE A 382 19.52 46.80 5.76
C ILE A 382 20.59 47.43 6.67
N LYS A 383 20.91 46.78 7.81
CA LYS A 383 21.96 47.24 8.74
C LYS A 383 23.35 47.33 8.09
N LYS A 384 23.69 46.39 7.19
CA LYS A 384 24.94 46.42 6.41
C LYS A 384 24.94 47.43 5.25
N ARG A 385 23.89 48.24 5.08
CA ARG A 385 23.69 49.20 3.98
C ARG A 385 23.76 48.61 2.57
N ASN A 386 23.53 47.29 2.43
CA ASN A 386 23.52 46.61 1.13
C ASN A 386 22.20 46.83 0.36
N LEU A 387 21.12 47.23 1.05
CA LEU A 387 19.83 47.57 0.48
C LEU A 387 19.29 48.81 1.20
N LEU A 388 19.21 49.94 0.49
CA LEU A 388 18.78 51.24 1.07
C LEU A 388 17.47 51.76 0.45
N LYS A 389 17.14 51.32 -0.77
CA LYS A 389 15.95 51.79 -1.50
C LYS A 389 14.67 51.14 -0.98
N THR A 390 13.69 51.99 -0.62
CA THR A 390 12.37 51.60 -0.11
C THR A 390 11.64 50.61 -1.01
N ASP A 391 11.67 50.79 -2.33
CA ASP A 391 10.99 49.90 -3.28
C ASP A 391 11.57 48.49 -3.30
N ALA A 392 12.90 48.37 -3.23
CA ALA A 392 13.59 47.10 -3.26
C ALA A 392 13.33 46.30 -1.98
N ILE A 393 13.29 46.99 -0.84
CA ILE A 393 12.97 46.41 0.47
C ILE A 393 11.50 45.98 0.49
N SER A 394 10.58 46.83 0.05
CA SER A 394 9.14 46.55 -0.01
C SER A 394 8.83 45.33 -0.88
N ARG A 395 9.46 45.20 -2.05
CA ARG A 395 9.34 44.00 -2.90
C ARG A 395 9.85 42.74 -2.21
N ARG A 396 10.94 42.86 -1.43
CA ARG A 396 11.53 41.71 -0.73
C ARG A 396 10.70 41.29 0.47
N VAL A 397 10.14 42.24 1.21
CA VAL A 397 9.11 41.98 2.23
C VAL A 397 7.91 41.31 1.58
N GLY A 398 7.39 41.84 0.46
CA GLY A 398 6.30 41.22 -0.30
C GLY A 398 6.56 39.76 -0.68
N ARG A 399 7.76 39.44 -1.21
CA ARG A 399 8.16 38.06 -1.51
C ARG A 399 8.23 37.15 -0.28
N ILE A 400 8.65 37.68 0.88
CA ILE A 400 8.66 36.92 2.14
C ILE A 400 7.22 36.65 2.59
N LEU A 401 6.34 37.65 2.53
CA LEU A 401 4.92 37.51 2.86
C LEU A 401 4.22 36.49 1.94
N GLU A 402 4.50 36.54 0.64
CA GLU A 402 3.99 35.59 -0.37
C GLU A 402 4.50 34.16 -0.15
N ARG A 403 5.75 34.01 0.30
CA ARG A 403 6.36 32.71 0.60
C ARG A 403 5.76 32.05 1.85
N TYR A 404 5.34 32.83 2.84
CA TYR A 404 4.83 32.33 4.13
C TYR A 404 3.42 32.88 4.46
N PRO A 405 2.41 32.69 3.59
CA PRO A 405 1.11 33.35 3.72
C PRO A 405 0.29 32.90 4.95
N SER A 406 0.60 31.71 5.48
CA SER A 406 0.00 31.14 6.69
C SER A 406 0.45 31.86 7.97
N ILE A 407 1.70 32.32 8.03
CA ILE A 407 2.32 32.98 9.18
C ILE A 407 2.28 34.51 9.02
N ALA A 408 2.53 34.99 7.81
CA ALA A 408 2.57 36.41 7.45
C ALA A 408 1.35 37.20 7.92
N ARG A 409 0.15 36.60 7.84
CA ARG A 409 -1.11 37.23 8.29
C ARG A 409 -1.12 37.64 9.77
N TYR A 410 -0.28 37.03 10.60
CA TYR A 410 -0.18 37.31 12.03
C TYR A 410 0.89 38.33 12.38
N TYR A 411 1.63 38.85 11.40
CA TYR A 411 2.65 39.85 11.62
C TYR A 411 2.32 41.13 10.86
N ASP A 412 2.44 42.26 11.54
CA ASP A 412 2.55 43.55 10.85
C ASP A 412 4.03 43.92 10.75
N ILE A 413 4.43 44.33 9.55
CA ILE A 413 5.80 44.73 9.24
C ILE A 413 5.77 46.20 8.87
N GLN A 414 6.36 47.03 9.72
CA GLN A 414 6.51 48.46 9.46
C GLN A 414 7.97 48.77 9.14
N LEU A 415 8.19 49.59 8.10
CA LEU A 415 9.51 50.08 7.74
C LEU A 415 9.86 51.26 8.66
N ALA A 416 11.01 51.19 9.33
CA ALA A 416 11.56 52.32 10.08
C ALA A 416 12.52 53.11 9.17
N PHE A 417 12.35 54.43 9.11
CA PHE A 417 13.16 55.32 8.25
C PHE A 417 14.24 56.07 9.06
N ASP A 418 15.32 56.47 8.40
CA ASP A 418 16.37 57.33 8.96
C ASP A 418 15.86 58.76 9.22
N GLU A 419 16.59 59.57 10.02
CA GLU A 419 16.24 60.93 10.47
C GLU A 419 15.91 61.90 9.32
N LYS A 420 16.35 61.60 8.08
CA LYS A 420 16.07 62.36 6.86
C LYS A 420 14.91 61.83 6.00
N GLY A 421 14.24 60.75 6.42
CA GLY A 421 13.05 60.17 5.79
C GLY A 421 13.24 59.52 4.42
N LYS A 422 14.49 59.40 3.92
CA LYS A 422 14.79 58.91 2.55
C LYS A 422 15.22 57.45 2.46
N GLU A 423 15.76 56.87 3.53
CA GLU A 423 16.28 55.49 3.55
C GLU A 423 15.67 54.71 4.70
N VAL A 424 15.48 53.39 4.50
CA VAL A 424 14.97 52.49 5.55
C VAL A 424 16.13 52.10 6.47
N ALA A 425 16.01 52.43 7.76
CA ALA A 425 16.98 52.13 8.80
C ALA A 425 16.71 50.80 9.53
N GLY A 426 15.48 50.28 9.48
CA GLY A 426 15.11 49.04 10.16
C GLY A 426 13.71 48.51 9.82
N LEU A 427 13.37 47.39 10.46
CA LEU A 427 12.07 46.72 10.35
C LEU A 427 11.48 46.54 11.75
N ASN A 428 10.26 47.03 11.96
CA ASN A 428 9.48 46.78 13.17
C ASN A 428 8.49 45.65 12.88
N LEU A 429 8.59 44.57 13.66
CA LEU A 429 7.71 43.41 13.57
C LEU A 429 6.80 43.38 14.80
N SER A 430 5.49 43.39 14.61
CA SER A 430 4.50 43.17 15.68
C SER A 430 3.62 41.96 15.37
N LYS A 431 3.17 41.26 16.41
CA LYS A 431 2.41 40.00 16.31
C LYS A 431 0.96 40.24 16.71
N LYS A 432 0.00 39.81 15.90
CA LYS A 432 -1.45 40.02 16.08
C LYS A 432 -2.09 39.01 17.04
N GLU A 433 -3.14 39.43 17.76
CA GLU A 433 -3.94 38.60 18.68
C GLU A 433 -4.66 37.42 18.00
N SER A 434 -5.04 37.55 16.72
CA SER A 434 -5.69 36.48 15.93
C SER A 434 -4.94 35.13 15.88
N ARG A 435 -3.69 35.09 16.36
CA ARG A 435 -2.92 33.86 16.50
C ARG A 435 -3.33 33.03 17.72
N GLU A 436 -3.85 33.63 18.78
CA GLU A 436 -4.31 32.89 19.97
C GLU A 436 -5.52 32.02 19.64
N GLN A 437 -6.50 32.56 18.91
CA GLN A 437 -7.65 31.79 18.41
C GLN A 437 -7.25 30.61 17.50
N ARG A 438 -6.20 30.78 16.68
CA ARG A 438 -5.65 29.66 15.88
C ARG A 438 -5.07 28.57 16.79
N SER A 439 -4.47 28.95 17.92
CA SER A 439 -3.87 27.99 18.83
C SER A 439 -4.91 27.03 19.43
N THR A 440 -6.12 27.54 19.74
CA THR A 440 -7.27 26.78 20.22
C THR A 440 -7.78 25.76 19.19
N LEU A 441 -7.99 26.21 17.95
CA LEU A 441 -8.48 25.35 16.87
C LEU A 441 -7.42 24.39 16.31
N THR A 442 -6.17 24.47 16.77
CA THR A 442 -5.10 23.57 16.31
C THR A 442 -5.43 22.12 16.68
N GLY A 443 -5.51 21.24 15.68
CA GLY A 443 -5.85 19.83 15.89
C GLY A 443 -7.34 19.51 15.97
N CYS A 444 -8.20 20.54 15.85
CA CYS A 444 -9.65 20.39 15.75
C CYS A 444 -10.07 20.15 14.30
N TYR A 445 -11.14 19.39 14.09
CA TYR A 445 -11.81 19.24 12.79
C TYR A 445 -13.25 18.76 12.99
N VAL A 446 -14.09 19.00 11.98
CA VAL A 446 -15.52 18.64 11.99
C VAL A 446 -15.76 17.62 10.89
N ILE A 447 -16.35 16.48 11.24
CA ILE A 447 -16.82 15.47 10.29
C ILE A 447 -18.31 15.67 10.08
N GLU A 448 -18.76 15.88 8.84
CA GLU A 448 -20.16 15.88 8.45
C GLU A 448 -20.52 14.51 7.85
N THR A 449 -21.67 13.96 8.22
CA THR A 449 -22.14 12.68 7.71
C THR A 449 -23.65 12.66 7.52
N SER A 450 -24.13 11.90 6.54
CA SER A 450 -25.56 11.61 6.36
C SER A 450 -26.09 10.61 7.41
N TYR A 451 -25.21 9.88 8.10
CA TYR A 451 -25.61 8.90 9.11
C TYR A 451 -26.16 9.57 10.38
N ARG A 452 -27.37 9.18 10.78
CA ARG A 452 -27.99 9.61 12.05
C ARG A 452 -27.86 8.55 13.14
N ASP A 453 -27.90 7.28 12.75
CA ASP A 453 -27.97 6.15 13.68
C ASP A 453 -26.60 5.69 14.18
N LEU A 454 -25.51 6.03 13.48
CA LEU A 454 -24.15 5.66 13.89
C LEU A 454 -23.66 6.53 15.04
N GLU A 455 -22.95 5.91 15.99
CA GLU A 455 -22.33 6.61 17.11
C GLU A 455 -21.09 7.41 16.68
N ALA A 456 -20.67 8.33 17.54
CA ALA A 456 -19.60 9.26 17.23
C ALA A 456 -18.26 8.55 16.93
N ASP A 457 -17.97 7.45 17.64
CA ASP A 457 -16.78 6.61 17.45
C ASP A 457 -16.85 5.85 16.13
N GLU A 458 -18.01 5.29 15.77
CA GLU A 458 -18.20 4.59 14.50
C GLU A 458 -18.00 5.54 13.30
N ILE A 459 -18.55 6.76 13.36
CA ILE A 459 -18.35 7.78 12.32
C ILE A 459 -16.86 8.15 12.20
N TRP A 460 -16.17 8.26 13.33
CA TRP A 460 -14.75 8.56 13.36
C TRP A 460 -13.89 7.43 12.79
N ASP A 461 -14.23 6.17 13.10
CA ASP A 461 -13.56 5.00 12.53
C ASP A 461 -13.80 4.89 11.01
N LEU A 462 -15.02 5.16 10.54
CA LEU A 462 -15.32 5.26 9.10
C LEU A 462 -14.46 6.32 8.43
N TYR A 463 -14.34 7.51 9.01
CA TYR A 463 -13.47 8.55 8.47
C TYR A 463 -11.99 8.11 8.43
N ASN A 464 -11.49 7.47 9.48
CA ASN A 464 -10.11 7.00 9.54
C ASN A 464 -9.77 5.93 8.50
N THR A 465 -10.77 5.25 7.94
CA THR A 465 -10.51 4.32 6.83
C THR A 465 -9.92 5.04 5.60
N LEU A 466 -10.02 6.37 5.47
CA LEU A 466 -9.31 7.13 4.41
C LEU A 466 -7.81 6.87 4.40
N THR A 467 -7.23 6.46 5.54
CA THR A 467 -5.83 6.02 5.59
C THR A 467 -5.53 4.84 4.66
N GLN A 468 -6.54 4.04 4.25
CA GLN A 468 -6.39 2.98 3.27
C GLN A 468 -6.14 3.51 1.85
N VAL A 469 -6.84 4.57 1.42
CA VAL A 469 -6.56 5.19 0.11
C VAL A 469 -5.19 5.88 0.11
N GLU A 470 -4.81 6.51 1.22
CA GLU A 470 -3.46 7.05 1.39
C GLU A 470 -2.39 5.95 1.36
N TYR A 471 -2.68 4.80 1.97
CA TYR A 471 -1.82 3.62 1.94
C TYR A 471 -1.68 3.08 0.51
N ALA A 472 -2.79 2.97 -0.23
CA ALA A 472 -2.80 2.55 -1.63
C ALA A 472 -1.91 3.46 -2.49
N PHE A 473 -2.08 4.78 -2.37
CA PHE A 473 -1.22 5.73 -3.08
C PHE A 473 0.25 5.64 -2.67
N ARG A 474 0.54 5.39 -1.41
CA ARG A 474 1.91 5.17 -0.96
C ARG A 474 2.50 3.94 -1.64
N CYS A 475 1.82 2.79 -1.58
CA CYS A 475 2.29 1.54 -2.20
C CYS A 475 2.46 1.68 -3.72
N LEU A 476 1.50 2.31 -4.41
CA LEU A 476 1.62 2.59 -5.84
C LEU A 476 2.90 3.40 -6.14
N LYS A 477 3.17 4.44 -5.35
CA LYS A 477 4.31 5.35 -5.55
C LYS A 477 5.67 4.83 -5.09
N THR A 478 5.71 3.98 -4.07
CA THR A 478 6.98 3.49 -3.49
C THR A 478 7.29 2.07 -3.92
N ASP A 479 6.32 1.18 -3.81
CA ASP A 479 6.53 -0.26 -3.90
C ASP A 479 6.26 -0.79 -5.32
N LEU A 480 5.43 -0.08 -6.10
CA LEU A 480 4.98 -0.50 -7.44
C LEU A 480 5.44 0.44 -8.55
N GLY A 481 6.35 1.38 -8.25
CA GLY A 481 7.06 2.15 -9.28
C GLY A 481 6.20 3.04 -10.16
N MET A 482 5.12 3.64 -9.64
CA MET A 482 4.28 4.62 -10.35
C MET A 482 5.04 5.94 -10.69
N ARG A 483 6.27 6.08 -10.21
CA ARG A 483 7.16 7.22 -10.47
C ARG A 483 8.62 6.77 -10.52
N PRO A 484 9.45 7.42 -11.36
CA PRO A 484 9.08 8.33 -12.45
C PRO A 484 8.36 7.63 -13.61
N VAL A 485 7.48 8.35 -14.32
CA VAL A 485 6.85 7.86 -15.56
C VAL A 485 7.68 8.29 -16.77
N HIS A 486 8.10 7.34 -17.61
CA HIS A 486 8.96 7.59 -18.78
C HIS A 486 8.22 7.54 -20.13
N HIS A 487 6.91 7.30 -20.13
CA HIS A 487 6.12 7.21 -21.37
C HIS A 487 5.77 8.59 -21.92
N HIS A 488 5.83 8.71 -23.25
CA HIS A 488 5.58 9.98 -23.97
C HIS A 488 4.24 10.06 -24.69
N GLN A 489 3.49 8.96 -24.77
CA GLN A 489 2.13 8.88 -25.34
C GLN A 489 1.13 8.71 -24.20
N ALA A 490 -0.06 9.31 -24.33
CA ALA A 490 -1.10 9.26 -23.30
C ALA A 490 -1.52 7.82 -22.97
N ASP A 491 -1.92 7.04 -23.97
CA ASP A 491 -2.39 5.66 -23.79
C ASP A 491 -1.33 4.76 -23.16
N ARG A 492 -0.06 4.90 -23.59
CA ARG A 492 1.08 4.16 -23.00
C ARG A 492 1.31 4.52 -21.54
N THR A 493 1.17 5.80 -21.20
CA THR A 493 1.21 6.21 -19.79
C THR A 493 0.05 5.60 -19.02
N GLN A 494 -1.15 5.56 -19.61
CA GLN A 494 -2.32 4.99 -18.95
C GLN A 494 -2.17 3.48 -18.72
N GLY A 495 -1.77 2.72 -19.73
CA GLY A 495 -1.53 1.28 -19.61
C GLY A 495 -0.45 0.95 -18.58
N HIS A 496 0.67 1.68 -18.58
CA HIS A 496 1.73 1.50 -17.57
C HIS A 496 1.24 1.74 -16.13
N LEU A 497 0.48 2.82 -15.92
CA LEU A 497 -0.09 3.13 -14.60
C LEU A 497 -1.19 2.14 -14.22
N PHE A 498 -1.96 1.63 -15.18
CA PHE A 498 -2.95 0.59 -14.92
C PHE A 498 -2.30 -0.73 -14.51
N ILE A 499 -1.17 -1.12 -15.10
CA ILE A 499 -0.38 -2.27 -14.63
C ILE A 499 0.04 -2.10 -13.16
N SER A 500 0.40 -0.89 -12.72
CA SER A 500 0.66 -0.62 -11.30
C SER A 500 -0.58 -0.82 -10.43
N VAL A 501 -1.78 -0.47 -10.91
CA VAL A 501 -3.05 -0.74 -10.21
C VAL A 501 -3.30 -2.25 -10.12
N LEU A 502 -3.15 -3.01 -11.21
CA LEU A 502 -3.28 -4.47 -11.21
C LEU A 502 -2.28 -5.15 -10.25
N ALA A 503 -1.04 -4.67 -10.22
CA ALA A 503 -0.04 -5.16 -9.27
C ALA A 503 -0.40 -4.82 -7.81
N TYR A 504 -1.11 -3.70 -7.60
CA TYR A 504 -1.61 -3.33 -6.29
C TYR A 504 -2.73 -4.27 -5.80
N HIS A 505 -3.62 -4.75 -6.68
CA HIS A 505 -4.58 -5.81 -6.33
C HIS A 505 -3.89 -7.06 -5.76
N LEU A 506 -2.80 -7.53 -6.40
CA LEU A 506 -1.99 -8.63 -5.86
C LEU A 506 -1.39 -8.28 -4.49
N LEU A 507 -0.78 -7.10 -4.37
CA LEU A 507 -0.13 -6.64 -3.14
C LEU A 507 -1.11 -6.62 -1.97
N ILE A 508 -2.26 -5.96 -2.15
CA ILE A 508 -3.23 -5.76 -1.07
C ILE A 508 -3.95 -7.07 -0.73
N CYS A 509 -4.13 -7.98 -1.69
CA CYS A 509 -4.61 -9.33 -1.44
C CYS A 509 -3.64 -10.14 -0.57
N ILE A 510 -2.33 -10.06 -0.85
CA ILE A 510 -1.27 -10.72 -0.06
C ILE A 510 -1.28 -10.20 1.38
N GLU A 511 -1.32 -8.88 1.55
CA GLU A 511 -1.31 -8.27 2.88
C GLU A 511 -2.58 -8.54 3.68
N ASN A 512 -3.76 -8.50 3.04
CA ASN A 512 -5.02 -8.83 3.72
C ASN A 512 -5.04 -10.29 4.20
N GLN A 513 -4.54 -11.24 3.39
CA GLN A 513 -4.48 -12.63 3.81
C GLN A 513 -3.52 -12.88 4.98
N LEU A 514 -2.42 -12.12 5.07
CA LEU A 514 -1.53 -12.16 6.23
C LEU A 514 -2.19 -11.54 7.45
N LYS A 515 -2.89 -10.41 7.27
CA LYS A 515 -3.61 -9.73 8.33
C LYS A 515 -4.69 -10.63 8.96
N ASP A 516 -5.40 -11.40 8.14
CA ASP A 516 -6.38 -12.40 8.60
C ASP A 516 -5.73 -13.56 9.39
N ARG A 517 -4.39 -13.65 9.39
CA ARG A 517 -3.59 -14.63 10.16
C ARG A 517 -2.67 -13.95 11.18
N ASP A 518 -3.09 -12.78 11.68
CA ASP A 518 -2.40 -11.97 12.69
C ASP A 518 -0.96 -11.58 12.32
N ASP A 519 -0.69 -11.41 11.03
CA ASP A 519 0.62 -11.04 10.50
C ASP A 519 0.55 -9.70 9.76
N SER A 520 1.24 -8.70 10.32
CA SER A 520 1.22 -7.33 9.81
C SER A 520 2.41 -7.01 8.89
N ARG A 521 3.17 -8.00 8.42
CA ARG A 521 4.30 -7.77 7.51
C ARG A 521 3.81 -7.13 6.22
N LYS A 522 4.59 -6.16 5.73
CA LYS A 522 4.32 -5.45 4.47
C LYS A 522 5.01 -6.12 3.30
N TRP A 523 4.49 -5.89 2.10
CA TRP A 523 5.00 -6.53 0.88
C TRP A 523 6.52 -6.40 0.70
N GLU A 524 7.09 -5.22 0.98
CA GLU A 524 8.54 -5.02 0.89
C GLU A 524 9.33 -5.97 1.82
N SER A 525 8.86 -6.19 3.06
CA SER A 525 9.48 -7.12 4.00
C SER A 525 9.32 -8.58 3.54
N ILE A 526 8.17 -8.95 2.99
CA ILE A 526 7.88 -10.29 2.47
C ILE A 526 8.79 -10.59 1.28
N LYS A 527 8.84 -9.67 0.32
CA LYS A 527 9.68 -9.76 -0.88
C LYS A 527 11.17 -9.93 -0.51
N ASN A 528 11.66 -9.12 0.44
CA ASN A 528 13.05 -9.22 0.88
C ASN A 528 13.33 -10.55 1.58
N ALA A 529 12.42 -11.02 2.44
CA ALA A 529 12.55 -12.30 3.13
C ALA A 529 12.52 -13.50 2.17
N LEU A 530 11.77 -13.42 1.06
CA LEU A 530 11.68 -14.48 0.07
C LEU A 530 12.77 -14.40 -1.02
N SER A 531 13.58 -13.34 -1.05
CA SER A 531 14.51 -13.08 -2.14
C SER A 531 15.64 -14.11 -2.28
N SER A 532 15.97 -14.85 -1.22
CA SER A 532 16.97 -15.93 -1.24
C SER A 532 16.42 -17.27 -1.74
N HIS A 533 15.10 -17.43 -1.87
CA HIS A 533 14.54 -18.62 -2.50
C HIS A 533 14.66 -18.52 -4.03
N CYS A 534 15.59 -19.29 -4.59
CA CYS A 534 15.99 -19.21 -6.00
C CYS A 534 15.82 -20.55 -6.72
N ARG A 535 15.72 -20.46 -8.05
CA ARG A 535 15.72 -21.56 -9.01
C ARG A 535 17.07 -21.59 -9.74
N THR A 536 17.80 -22.69 -9.61
CA THR A 536 19.20 -22.81 -10.06
C THR A 536 19.42 -24.05 -10.91
N THR A 537 20.31 -23.95 -11.89
CA THR A 537 20.82 -25.09 -12.64
C THR A 537 22.18 -25.47 -12.09
N ILE A 538 22.29 -26.63 -11.45
CA ILE A 538 23.55 -27.21 -10.99
C ILE A 538 24.13 -28.04 -12.14
N ILE A 539 25.40 -27.80 -12.46
CA ILE A 539 26.16 -28.52 -13.47
C ILE A 539 27.25 -29.32 -12.78
N MET A 540 27.41 -30.59 -13.17
CA MET A 540 28.46 -31.46 -12.66
C MET A 540 28.83 -32.52 -13.70
N ASN A 541 30.08 -32.96 -13.69
CA ASN A 541 30.57 -34.01 -14.58
C ASN A 541 30.66 -35.34 -13.83
N ASN A 542 30.33 -36.43 -14.50
CA ASN A 542 30.58 -37.77 -13.98
C ASN A 542 31.93 -38.35 -14.45
N ASP A 543 32.31 -39.50 -13.90
CA ASP A 543 33.52 -40.24 -14.28
C ASP A 543 33.51 -40.81 -15.71
N GLN A 544 32.36 -40.72 -16.40
CA GLN A 544 32.16 -41.10 -17.80
C GLN A 544 32.23 -39.90 -18.76
N ASN A 545 32.72 -38.73 -18.31
CA ASN A 545 32.76 -37.48 -19.08
C ASN A 545 31.36 -36.96 -19.52
N GLN A 546 30.27 -37.38 -18.90
CA GLN A 546 28.95 -36.82 -19.14
C GLN A 546 28.73 -35.59 -18.26
N ILE A 547 28.00 -34.60 -18.79
CA ILE A 547 27.66 -33.36 -18.09
C ILE A 547 26.20 -33.44 -17.64
N HIS A 548 25.98 -33.41 -16.33
CA HIS A 548 24.67 -33.42 -15.70
C HIS A 548 24.21 -31.98 -15.47
N HIS A 549 23.07 -31.61 -16.04
CA HIS A 549 22.36 -30.35 -15.79
C HIS A 549 21.13 -30.64 -14.93
N ILE A 550 21.14 -30.19 -13.68
CA ILE A 550 20.05 -30.40 -12.71
C ILE A 550 19.42 -29.04 -12.39
N ARG A 551 18.22 -28.77 -12.90
CA ARG A 551 17.41 -27.60 -12.57
C ARG A 551 16.57 -27.89 -11.32
N VAL A 552 16.84 -27.18 -10.24
CA VAL A 552 16.21 -27.38 -8.92
C VAL A 552 15.93 -26.06 -8.23
N SER A 553 14.93 -26.07 -7.35
CA SER A 553 14.65 -24.96 -6.44
C SER A 553 15.50 -25.12 -5.18
N GLY A 554 15.99 -24.00 -4.64
CA GLY A 554 16.73 -23.98 -3.39
C GLY A 554 15.88 -24.52 -2.24
N GLN A 555 16.52 -25.08 -1.22
CA GLN A 555 15.80 -25.52 -0.03
C GLN A 555 15.19 -24.31 0.69
N LYS A 556 13.94 -24.45 1.12
CA LYS A 556 13.24 -23.40 1.87
C LYS A 556 13.86 -23.24 3.25
N GLU A 557 14.12 -22.00 3.63
CA GLU A 557 14.50 -21.65 5.00
C GLU A 557 13.25 -21.49 5.87
N ALA A 558 13.41 -21.49 7.19
CA ALA A 558 12.30 -21.37 8.13
C ALA A 558 11.43 -20.12 7.88
N VAL A 559 12.05 -19.01 7.45
CA VAL A 559 11.32 -17.77 7.10
C VAL A 559 10.48 -17.94 5.82
N HIS A 560 11.00 -18.67 4.81
CA HIS A 560 10.26 -18.97 3.59
C HIS A 560 9.04 -19.83 3.91
N ASP A 561 9.23 -20.90 4.68
CA ASP A 561 8.15 -21.81 5.06
C ASP A 561 7.07 -21.12 5.90
N ASP A 562 7.44 -20.22 6.81
CA ASP A 562 6.45 -19.44 7.56
C ASP A 562 5.57 -18.59 6.65
N ILE A 563 6.19 -17.85 5.72
CA ILE A 563 5.47 -16.99 4.77
C ILE A 563 4.60 -17.84 3.85
N TYR A 564 5.14 -18.89 3.22
CA TYR A 564 4.40 -19.74 2.29
C TYR A 564 3.23 -20.46 2.95
N ARG A 565 3.40 -20.94 4.19
CA ARG A 565 2.30 -21.53 4.95
C ARG A 565 1.19 -20.52 5.22
N LYS A 566 1.54 -19.29 5.64
CA LYS A 566 0.56 -18.21 5.89
C LYS A 566 -0.13 -17.72 4.61
N LEU A 567 0.55 -17.78 3.47
CA LEU A 567 -0.03 -17.40 2.17
C LEU A 567 -0.66 -18.57 1.41
N ASN A 568 -0.56 -19.79 1.92
CA ASN A 568 -0.93 -21.03 1.23
C ASN A 568 -0.32 -21.11 -0.17
N VAL A 569 1.00 -20.92 -0.24
CA VAL A 569 1.80 -20.94 -1.47
C VAL A 569 2.48 -22.31 -1.59
N LYS A 570 2.37 -22.91 -2.77
CA LYS A 570 3.03 -24.18 -3.11
C LYS A 570 3.98 -23.93 -4.27
N ASP A 571 5.14 -24.58 -4.26
CA ASP A 571 6.09 -24.53 -5.36
C ASP A 571 5.75 -25.65 -6.36
N PRO A 572 5.26 -25.34 -7.57
CA PRO A 572 4.92 -26.35 -8.58
C PRO A 572 6.17 -26.84 -9.33
N THR A 573 7.32 -26.19 -9.19
CA THR A 573 8.50 -26.47 -10.00
C THR A 573 9.13 -27.81 -9.61
N LYS A 574 9.25 -28.73 -10.58
CA LYS A 574 9.86 -30.05 -10.38
C LYS A 574 11.36 -30.03 -10.61
N ARG A 575 12.09 -31.01 -10.08
CA ARG A 575 13.48 -31.25 -10.47
C ARG A 575 13.52 -31.69 -11.93
N ILE A 576 14.37 -31.04 -12.74
CA ILE A 576 14.62 -31.43 -14.13
C ILE A 576 16.07 -31.85 -14.23
N HIS A 577 16.34 -33.07 -14.70
CA HIS A 577 17.69 -33.59 -14.89
C HIS A 577 17.89 -33.90 -16.37
N ARG A 578 18.91 -33.27 -16.97
CA ARG A 578 19.36 -33.55 -18.34
C ARG A 578 20.81 -34.00 -18.30
N VAL A 579 21.14 -35.02 -19.07
CA VAL A 579 22.51 -35.52 -19.24
C VAL A 579 22.95 -35.21 -20.67
N LEU A 580 24.10 -34.58 -20.81
CA LEU A 580 24.71 -34.26 -22.09
C LEU A 580 26.00 -35.07 -22.22
N ASN A 581 26.24 -35.67 -23.38
CA ASN A 581 27.54 -36.25 -23.69
C ASN A 581 28.48 -35.12 -24.10
N LYS A 582 29.70 -35.13 -23.55
CA LYS A 582 30.72 -34.13 -23.82
C LYS A 582 31.44 -34.37 -25.15
#